data_AF-A0A061QI22-F1
#
_entry.id   AF-A0A061QI22-F1
#
_cell.length_a   1.000
_cell.length_b   1.000
_cell.length_c   1.000
_cell.angle_alpha   90.00
_cell.angle_beta   90.00
_cell.angle_gamma   90.00
#
_symmetry.space_group_name_H-M   'P 1'
#
loop_
_entity.id
_entity.type
_entity.pdbx_description
1 polymer ?
#
loop_
_entity_poly.entity_id
_entity_poly.type
_entity_poly.pdbx_seq_one_letter_code
_entity_poly.pdbx_strand_id
1 'polypeptide(L)'
;MFSIHNAAPFHPHCHRERFWPKCVVCGSFIPARPDGRVEYSENPFWGSKHCRGHLADGTPRCYSCDRLQPRGDEYVALQDGRHVCYTCLGTIVVDTADCQPLYSEVLAFYALVEMPLPVKPPLMLVETSGLNEAEAGEGANRGQGPVFHTRGLCLSEVTHHISPVYHDGSPFLWSVMRRRQLVPRTSASVTAILVLFGMPRLLTGSVLAHELMHAWLKMAGCAVAAFPSP
;
A
#
# COMPACT_ATOMS: atom_id res chain seq x y z
N MET A 1 -6.39 -43.69 22.94
CA MET A 1 -6.35 -42.43 23.71
C MET A 1 -7.03 -41.35 22.87
N PHE A 2 -7.93 -40.55 23.44
CA PHE A 2 -8.68 -39.51 22.74
C PHE A 2 -8.22 -38.12 23.19
N SER A 3 -8.31 -37.12 22.30
CA SER A 3 -8.09 -35.71 22.62
C SER A 3 -9.44 -35.02 22.81
N ILE A 4 -9.60 -34.25 23.89
CA ILE A 4 -10.85 -33.51 24.15
C ILE A 4 -10.69 -32.07 23.67
N HIS A 5 -11.65 -31.61 22.86
CA HIS A 5 -11.75 -30.20 22.44
C HIS A 5 -13.21 -29.75 22.59
N ASN A 6 -13.45 -28.65 23.32
CA ASN A 6 -14.78 -28.13 23.62
C ASN A 6 -15.76 -29.23 24.11
N ALA A 7 -15.31 -30.02 25.10
CA ALA A 7 -16.05 -31.15 25.68
C ALA A 7 -16.41 -32.31 24.72
N ALA A 8 -15.93 -32.31 23.47
CA ALA A 8 -16.09 -33.41 22.52
C ALA A 8 -14.80 -34.23 22.36
N PRO A 9 -14.86 -35.57 22.36
CA PRO A 9 -13.70 -36.43 22.12
C PRO A 9 -13.40 -36.57 20.62
N PHE A 10 -12.11 -36.51 20.27
CA PHE A 10 -11.60 -36.69 18.91
C PHE A 10 -10.48 -37.75 18.90
N HIS A 11 -10.35 -38.49 17.80
CA HIS A 11 -9.10 -39.21 17.54
C HIS A 11 -7.94 -38.20 17.51
N PRO A 12 -6.76 -38.51 18.09
CA PRO A 12 -5.65 -37.56 18.13
C PRO A 12 -5.25 -37.00 16.76
N HIS A 13 -5.30 -37.84 15.72
CA HIS A 13 -5.08 -37.43 14.34
C HIS A 13 -6.13 -36.42 13.86
N CYS A 14 -7.42 -36.76 13.97
CA CYS A 14 -8.52 -35.89 13.57
C CYS A 14 -8.53 -34.56 14.36
N HIS A 15 -8.19 -34.62 15.65
CA HIS A 15 -8.02 -33.43 16.48
C HIS A 15 -6.92 -32.52 15.92
N ARG A 16 -5.76 -33.09 15.60
CA ARG A 16 -4.64 -32.35 15.02
C ARG A 16 -5.01 -31.75 13.67
N GLU A 17 -5.64 -32.49 12.79
CA GLU A 17 -6.01 -31.97 11.47
C GLU A 17 -6.99 -30.81 11.52
N ARG A 18 -7.92 -30.84 12.49
CA ARG A 18 -9.00 -29.86 12.58
C ARG A 18 -8.63 -28.61 13.38
N PHE A 19 -7.81 -28.75 14.41
CA PHE A 19 -7.57 -27.65 15.37
C PHE A 19 -6.12 -27.18 15.42
N TRP A 20 -5.17 -27.95 14.90
CA TRP A 20 -3.77 -27.55 14.93
C TRP A 20 -3.47 -26.50 13.86
N PRO A 21 -2.79 -25.39 14.20
CA PRO A 21 -2.53 -24.34 13.23
C PRO A 21 -1.59 -24.83 12.12
N LYS A 22 -1.96 -24.55 10.87
CA LYS A 22 -1.13 -24.76 9.69
C LYS A 22 -0.48 -23.44 9.30
N CYS A 23 0.80 -23.51 8.95
CA CYS A 23 1.54 -22.36 8.44
C CYS A 23 1.12 -22.09 6.99
N VAL A 24 0.62 -20.90 6.69
CA VAL A 24 0.30 -20.51 5.31
C VAL A 24 1.52 -20.44 4.39
N VAL A 25 2.73 -20.33 4.97
CA VAL A 25 3.98 -20.34 4.20
C VAL A 25 4.47 -21.77 3.95
N CYS A 26 4.60 -22.60 4.99
CA CYS A 26 5.12 -23.96 4.83
C CYS A 26 4.12 -24.97 4.26
N GLY A 27 2.81 -24.72 4.40
CA GLY A 27 1.76 -25.74 4.19
C GLY A 27 1.65 -26.78 5.32
N SER A 28 2.67 -26.88 6.18
CA SER A 28 2.74 -27.83 7.30
C SER A 28 2.11 -27.32 8.59
N PHE A 29 1.75 -28.24 9.49
CA PHE A 29 1.42 -27.92 10.88
C PHE A 29 2.58 -27.20 11.58
N ILE A 30 2.28 -26.13 12.29
CA ILE A 30 3.29 -25.37 13.05
C ILE A 30 3.77 -26.23 14.22
N PRO A 31 5.09 -26.45 14.38
CA PRO A 31 5.59 -27.33 15.43
C PRO A 31 5.32 -26.77 16.83
N ALA A 32 4.99 -27.66 17.77
CA ALA A 32 4.99 -27.31 19.20
C ALA A 32 6.42 -27.22 19.71
N ARG A 33 6.63 -26.38 20.71
CA ARG A 33 7.84 -26.35 21.53
C ARG A 33 7.93 -27.59 22.44
N PRO A 34 9.10 -27.86 23.05
CA PRO A 34 9.26 -28.98 23.98
C PRO A 34 8.28 -28.96 25.17
N ASP A 35 7.79 -27.78 25.57
CA ASP A 35 6.78 -27.60 26.62
C ASP A 35 5.33 -27.85 26.15
N GLY A 36 5.14 -28.26 24.89
CA GLY A 36 3.85 -28.52 24.27
C GLY A 36 3.11 -27.28 23.75
N ARG A 37 3.64 -26.07 23.95
CA ARG A 37 2.99 -24.83 23.46
C ARG A 37 3.29 -24.61 21.98
N VAL A 38 2.29 -24.17 21.23
CA VAL A 38 2.44 -23.79 19.81
C VAL A 38 2.53 -22.28 19.70
N GLU A 39 3.64 -21.80 19.15
CA GLU A 39 3.82 -20.37 18.87
C GLU A 39 3.80 -20.10 17.38
N TYR A 40 3.02 -19.09 16.98
CA TYR A 40 2.92 -18.64 15.61
C TYR A 40 2.78 -17.12 15.57
N SER A 41 3.03 -16.55 14.39
CA SER A 41 2.68 -15.17 14.08
C SER A 41 1.44 -15.17 13.19
N GLU A 42 0.65 -14.12 13.30
CA GLU A 42 -0.60 -13.97 12.57
C GLU A 42 -0.60 -12.63 11.83
N ASN A 43 -1.02 -12.64 10.57
CA ASN A 43 -1.25 -11.39 9.86
C ASN A 43 -2.47 -10.69 10.47
N PRO A 44 -2.36 -9.43 10.96
CA PRO A 44 -3.45 -8.77 11.69
C PRO A 44 -4.74 -8.59 10.89
N PHE A 45 -4.64 -8.43 9.57
CA PHE A 45 -5.79 -8.20 8.70
C PHE A 45 -6.40 -9.52 8.21
N TRP A 46 -5.58 -10.46 7.75
CA TRP A 46 -6.07 -11.71 7.15
C TRP A 46 -6.33 -12.83 8.16
N GLY A 47 -5.83 -12.73 9.38
CA GLY A 47 -5.87 -13.81 10.39
C GLY A 47 -5.05 -15.04 9.99
N SER A 48 -4.23 -14.95 8.95
CA SER A 48 -3.44 -16.06 8.43
C SER A 48 -2.25 -16.35 9.35
N LYS A 49 -2.13 -17.60 9.81
CA LYS A 49 -1.09 -18.05 10.75
C LYS A 49 0.14 -18.56 10.02
N HIS A 50 1.32 -18.21 10.51
CA HIS A 50 2.59 -18.70 9.97
C HIS A 50 3.63 -18.91 11.07
N CYS A 51 4.65 -19.70 10.77
CA CYS A 51 5.80 -19.87 11.64
C CYS A 51 6.50 -18.52 11.88
N ARG A 52 6.94 -18.25 13.12
CA ARG A 52 7.64 -17.00 13.47
C ARG A 52 8.94 -16.80 12.69
N GLY A 53 9.61 -17.89 12.32
CA GLY A 53 10.86 -17.87 11.55
C GLY A 53 10.74 -17.14 10.20
N HIS A 54 9.56 -17.16 9.57
CA HIS A 54 9.33 -16.49 8.29
C HIS A 54 9.38 -14.96 8.36
N LEU A 55 9.42 -14.37 9.55
CA LEU A 55 9.64 -12.94 9.71
C LEU A 55 11.12 -12.55 9.53
N ALA A 56 12.05 -13.50 9.62
CA ALA A 56 13.49 -13.24 9.61
C ALA A 56 14.28 -14.07 8.60
N ASP A 57 13.66 -15.05 7.93
CA ASP A 57 14.32 -15.96 6.99
C ASP A 57 14.39 -15.45 5.54
N GLY A 58 13.92 -14.21 5.30
CA GLY A 58 13.88 -13.62 3.97
C GLY A 58 12.67 -14.02 3.12
N THR A 59 11.69 -14.74 3.68
CA THR A 59 10.41 -15.04 2.98
C THR A 59 9.79 -13.73 2.45
N PRO A 60 9.59 -13.60 1.12
CA PRO A 60 9.06 -12.36 0.57
C PRO A 60 7.67 -12.02 1.11
N ARG A 61 7.44 -10.74 1.35
CA ARG A 61 6.16 -10.20 1.79
C ARG A 61 5.55 -9.38 0.66
N CYS A 62 4.28 -9.62 0.36
CA CYS A 62 3.57 -8.79 -0.59
C CYS A 62 3.43 -7.38 -0.01
N TYR A 63 3.94 -6.38 -0.72
CA TYR A 63 3.94 -4.98 -0.29
C TYR A 63 2.53 -4.40 -0.10
N SER A 64 1.55 -4.94 -0.83
CA SER A 64 0.18 -4.42 -0.84
C SER A 64 -0.72 -5.02 0.23
N CYS A 65 -0.58 -6.31 0.54
CA CYS A 65 -1.46 -7.01 1.47
C CYS A 65 -0.75 -7.65 2.66
N ASP A 66 0.56 -7.50 2.78
CA ASP A 66 1.39 -8.03 3.87
C ASP A 66 1.39 -9.56 4.05
N ARG A 67 0.79 -10.32 3.12
CA ARG A 67 0.88 -11.79 3.11
C ARG A 67 2.31 -12.21 2.76
N LEU A 68 2.83 -13.17 3.51
CA LEU A 68 4.10 -13.83 3.19
C LEU A 68 3.90 -14.82 2.04
N GLN A 69 4.91 -14.97 1.20
CA GLN A 69 4.90 -15.88 0.05
C GLN A 69 4.86 -17.34 0.51
N PRO A 70 3.84 -18.12 0.08
CA PRO A 70 3.83 -19.56 0.30
C PRO A 70 4.96 -20.29 -0.41
N ARG A 71 5.45 -21.39 0.19
CA ARG A 71 6.40 -22.28 -0.48
C ARG A 71 5.69 -22.96 -1.65
N GLY A 72 6.27 -22.82 -2.84
CA GLY A 72 5.71 -23.33 -4.09
C GLY A 72 4.88 -22.33 -4.88
N ASP A 73 4.60 -21.15 -4.30
CA ASP A 73 4.09 -19.99 -5.03
C ASP A 73 5.23 -19.04 -5.36
N GLU A 74 5.00 -18.15 -6.34
CA GLU A 74 5.90 -17.06 -6.68
C GLU A 74 5.21 -15.71 -6.53
N TYR A 75 5.90 -14.75 -5.93
CA TYR A 75 5.50 -13.35 -5.96
C TYR A 75 6.29 -12.63 -7.06
N VAL A 76 5.66 -11.65 -7.69
CA VAL A 76 6.32 -10.84 -8.72
C VAL A 76 7.16 -9.77 -8.04
N ALA A 77 8.44 -9.69 -8.41
CA ALA A 77 9.32 -8.59 -8.04
C ALA A 77 9.11 -7.42 -9.00
N LEU A 78 8.78 -6.25 -8.45
CA LEU A 78 8.74 -4.98 -9.17
C LEU A 78 10.16 -4.44 -9.37
N GLN A 79 10.32 -3.50 -10.30
CA GLN A 79 11.62 -2.90 -10.61
C GLN A 79 12.27 -2.15 -9.43
N ASP A 80 11.49 -1.73 -8.43
CA ASP A 80 11.99 -1.09 -7.21
C ASP A 80 12.20 -2.07 -6.04
N GLY A 81 12.20 -3.38 -6.31
CA GLY A 81 12.50 -4.45 -5.34
C GLY A 81 11.32 -4.87 -4.46
N ARG A 82 10.17 -4.20 -4.56
CA ARG A 82 8.94 -4.63 -3.87
C ARG A 82 8.40 -5.92 -4.47
N HIS A 83 7.78 -6.75 -3.65
CA HIS A 83 7.15 -8.01 -4.09
C HIS A 83 5.62 -7.88 -4.05
N VAL A 84 4.93 -8.46 -5.02
CA VAL A 84 3.47 -8.44 -5.14
C VAL A 84 2.94 -9.84 -5.39
N CYS A 85 1.97 -10.30 -4.58
CA CYS A 85 1.31 -11.58 -4.80
C CYS A 85 0.36 -11.51 -5.99
N TYR A 86 0.05 -12.65 -6.64
CA TYR A 86 -0.81 -12.67 -7.83
C TYR A 86 -2.20 -12.06 -7.64
N THR A 87 -2.80 -12.19 -6.45
CA THR A 87 -4.09 -11.55 -6.16
C THR A 87 -4.00 -10.03 -6.22
N CYS A 88 -2.93 -9.45 -5.66
CA CYS A 88 -2.71 -8.01 -5.72
C CYS A 88 -2.30 -7.59 -7.14
N LEU A 89 -1.45 -8.40 -7.79
CA LEU A 89 -0.97 -8.17 -9.15
C LEU A 89 -2.12 -8.00 -10.15
N GLY A 90 -3.17 -8.81 -10.03
CA GLY A 90 -4.32 -8.77 -10.94
C GLY A 90 -5.13 -7.47 -10.94
N THR A 91 -4.82 -6.52 -10.03
CA THR A 91 -5.52 -5.23 -9.94
C THR A 91 -4.57 -4.06 -9.76
N ILE A 92 -3.28 -4.21 -10.05
CA ILE A 92 -2.32 -3.10 -9.87
C ILE A 92 -2.65 -1.93 -10.79
N VAL A 93 -2.29 -0.74 -10.32
CA VAL A 93 -2.23 0.47 -11.15
C VAL A 93 -0.78 0.68 -11.56
N VAL A 94 -0.54 0.67 -12.87
CA VAL A 94 0.80 0.56 -13.44
C VAL A 94 1.48 1.92 -13.58
N ASP A 95 0.78 2.89 -14.17
CA ASP A 95 1.33 4.21 -14.46
C ASP A 95 0.29 5.33 -14.30
N THR A 96 0.72 6.55 -14.58
CA THR A 96 -0.11 7.76 -14.44
C THR A 96 -1.34 7.73 -15.33
N ALA A 97 -1.26 7.15 -16.53
CA ALA A 97 -2.37 7.09 -17.47
C ALA A 97 -3.41 6.08 -17.00
N ASP A 98 -2.97 4.90 -16.58
CA ASP A 98 -3.80 3.84 -15.98
C ASP A 98 -4.52 4.31 -14.71
N CYS A 99 -3.89 5.22 -13.94
CA CYS A 99 -4.48 5.80 -12.74
C CYS A 99 -5.55 6.88 -13.00
N GLN A 100 -5.61 7.51 -14.19
CA GLN A 100 -6.50 8.66 -14.43
C GLN A 100 -8.00 8.39 -14.19
N PRO A 101 -8.58 7.24 -14.57
CA PRO A 101 -9.99 6.96 -14.29
C PRO A 101 -10.26 6.92 -12.78
N LEU A 102 -9.42 6.22 -12.02
CA LEU A 102 -9.53 6.16 -10.56
C LEU A 102 -9.37 7.54 -9.93
N TYR A 103 -8.41 8.32 -10.41
CA TYR A 103 -8.20 9.69 -9.94
C TYR A 103 -9.44 10.57 -10.14
N SER A 104 -10.10 10.42 -11.29
CA SER A 104 -11.33 11.15 -11.61
C SER A 104 -12.51 10.71 -10.73
N GLU A 105 -12.62 9.41 -10.44
CA GLU A 105 -13.62 8.86 -9.51
C GLU A 105 -13.45 9.44 -8.09
N VAL A 106 -12.21 9.51 -7.59
CA VAL A 106 -11.94 10.07 -6.25
C VAL A 106 -12.23 11.57 -6.23
N LEU A 107 -11.84 12.34 -7.26
CA LEU A 107 -12.19 13.76 -7.35
C LEU A 107 -13.71 13.99 -7.41
N ALA A 108 -14.45 13.13 -8.14
CA ALA A 108 -15.90 13.17 -8.18
C ALA A 108 -16.52 12.86 -6.80
N PHE A 109 -15.94 11.92 -6.05
CA PHE A 109 -16.34 11.66 -4.66
C PHE A 109 -16.16 12.90 -3.77
N TYR A 110 -15.03 13.60 -3.88
CA TYR A 110 -14.80 14.87 -3.16
C TYR A 110 -15.85 15.93 -3.51
N ALA A 111 -16.21 16.07 -4.78
CA ALA A 111 -17.28 16.97 -5.20
C ALA A 111 -18.65 16.56 -4.65
N LEU A 112 -18.94 15.25 -4.61
CA LEU A 112 -20.19 14.69 -4.08
C LEU A 112 -20.38 14.98 -2.59
N VAL A 113 -19.30 14.98 -1.81
CA VAL A 113 -19.33 15.29 -0.37
C VAL A 113 -19.12 16.79 -0.08
N GLU A 114 -19.41 17.66 -1.05
CA GLU A 114 -19.31 19.13 -0.95
C GLU A 114 -17.89 19.65 -0.64
N MET A 115 -16.87 18.87 -1.00
CA MET A 115 -15.45 19.22 -0.85
C MET A 115 -14.72 19.23 -2.19
N PRO A 116 -15.22 19.91 -3.24
CA PRO A 116 -14.53 19.93 -4.53
C PRO A 116 -13.15 20.58 -4.38
N LEU A 117 -12.13 20.00 -5.02
CA LEU A 117 -10.82 20.64 -5.10
C LEU A 117 -10.89 21.83 -6.06
N PRO A 118 -10.44 23.05 -5.66
CA PRO A 118 -10.52 24.23 -6.52
C PRO A 118 -9.77 24.09 -7.85
N VAL A 119 -8.64 23.38 -7.82
CA VAL A 119 -7.82 23.06 -8.98
C VAL A 119 -7.48 21.58 -8.92
N LYS A 120 -7.61 20.85 -10.03
CA LYS A 120 -7.18 19.44 -10.15
C LYS A 120 -5.65 19.39 -10.14
N PRO A 121 -5.00 18.85 -9.09
CA PRO A 121 -3.54 18.75 -9.10
C PRO A 121 -3.06 17.76 -10.17
N PRO A 122 -1.87 17.98 -10.76
CA PRO A 122 -1.20 16.96 -11.55
C PRO A 122 -0.98 15.68 -10.72
N LEU A 123 -1.22 14.51 -11.31
CA LEU A 123 -0.94 13.21 -10.72
C LEU A 123 0.29 12.61 -11.39
N MET A 124 1.19 12.01 -10.60
CA MET A 124 2.31 11.22 -11.13
C MET A 124 2.49 9.95 -10.30
N LEU A 125 2.51 8.80 -10.97
CA LEU A 125 2.96 7.56 -10.34
C LEU A 125 4.49 7.50 -10.34
N VAL A 126 5.08 7.12 -9.21
CA VAL A 126 6.53 7.10 -8.98
C VAL A 126 6.95 5.80 -8.30
N GLU A 127 8.25 5.52 -8.30
CA GLU A 127 8.83 4.46 -7.49
C GLU A 127 9.14 4.90 -6.06
N THR A 128 9.52 3.93 -5.23
CA THR A 128 9.94 4.16 -3.85
C THR A 128 11.07 5.20 -3.77
N SER A 129 12.06 5.15 -4.66
CA SER A 129 13.15 6.13 -4.72
C SER A 129 12.65 7.55 -5.02
N GLY A 130 11.83 7.70 -6.06
CA GLY A 130 11.26 9.00 -6.44
C GLY A 130 10.36 9.60 -5.35
N LEU A 131 9.61 8.75 -4.63
CA LEU A 131 8.77 9.20 -3.52
C LEU A 131 9.62 9.67 -2.33
N ASN A 132 10.65 8.91 -1.96
CA ASN A 132 11.56 9.26 -0.88
C ASN A 132 12.37 10.54 -1.17
N GLU A 133 12.84 10.70 -2.42
CA GLU A 133 13.54 11.92 -2.86
C GLU A 133 12.63 13.15 -2.76
N ALA A 134 11.38 13.02 -3.19
CA ALA A 134 10.39 14.09 -3.12
C ALA A 134 10.02 14.43 -1.66
N GLU A 135 9.87 13.42 -0.80
CA GLU A 135 9.62 13.60 0.63
C GLU A 135 10.79 14.30 1.34
N ALA A 136 12.04 13.92 1.03
CA ALA A 136 13.22 14.57 1.56
C ALA A 136 13.31 16.05 1.12
N GLY A 137 12.87 16.35 -0.10
CA GLY A 137 12.83 17.71 -0.65
C GLY A 137 11.83 18.65 0.04
N GLU A 138 10.70 18.14 0.53
CA GLU A 138 9.66 18.96 1.20
C GLU A 138 10.04 19.37 2.65
N GLY A 139 11.17 18.89 3.18
CA GLY A 139 11.64 19.22 4.52
C GLY A 139 10.87 18.45 5.60
N ALA A 140 11.53 17.49 6.23
CA ALA A 140 10.95 16.62 7.25
C ALA A 140 10.42 17.40 8.47
N ASN A 141 9.14 17.76 8.45
CA ASN A 141 8.36 18.18 9.62
C ASN A 141 7.06 17.36 9.75
N ARG A 142 7.03 16.17 9.16
CA ARG A 142 6.02 15.16 9.48
C ARG A 142 6.52 14.42 10.70
N GLY A 143 5.86 14.65 11.84
CA GLY A 143 6.25 14.10 13.13
C GLY A 143 6.51 12.60 13.06
N GLN A 144 7.36 12.11 13.97
CA GLN A 144 7.70 10.69 14.17
C GLN A 144 6.45 9.89 14.61
N GLY A 145 5.48 9.76 13.72
CA GLY A 145 4.48 8.71 13.80
C GLY A 145 5.12 7.37 13.44
N PRO A 146 4.48 6.24 13.78
CA PRO A 146 4.97 4.94 13.34
C PRO A 146 5.19 4.96 11.83
N VAL A 147 6.31 4.36 11.39
CA VAL A 147 6.73 4.28 9.98
C VAL A 147 5.71 3.44 9.21
N PHE A 148 4.56 4.03 8.89
CA PHE A 148 3.78 3.60 7.75
C PHE A 148 4.59 4.02 6.53
N HIS A 149 4.97 3.06 5.69
CA HIS A 149 5.64 3.41 4.44
C HIS A 149 4.82 4.48 3.71
N THR A 150 5.41 5.65 3.48
CA THR A 150 4.80 6.71 2.67
C THR A 150 4.46 6.11 1.31
N ARG A 151 3.16 5.99 0.98
CA ARG A 151 2.65 5.40 -0.26
C ARG A 151 2.19 6.45 -1.27
N GLY A 152 2.09 7.70 -0.84
CA GLY A 152 1.77 8.87 -1.65
C GLY A 152 2.30 10.14 -1.00
N LEU A 153 2.29 11.24 -1.76
CA LEU A 153 2.77 12.53 -1.30
C LEU A 153 2.05 13.68 -2.01
N CYS A 154 1.39 14.55 -1.25
CA CYS A 154 0.90 15.84 -1.69
C CYS A 154 2.01 16.91 -1.65
N LEU A 155 2.54 17.27 -2.82
CA LEU A 155 3.62 18.24 -2.98
C LEU A 155 3.12 19.67 -2.93
N SER A 156 3.84 20.52 -2.20
CA SER A 156 3.48 21.92 -1.99
C SER A 156 4.28 22.83 -2.93
N GLU A 157 5.60 22.89 -2.81
CA GLU A 157 6.39 23.90 -3.53
C GLU A 157 7.86 23.52 -3.81
N VAL A 158 8.36 22.40 -3.27
CA VAL A 158 9.79 22.07 -3.28
C VAL A 158 10.05 20.76 -4.04
N THR A 159 9.89 20.78 -5.36
CA THR A 159 10.56 19.78 -6.22
C THR A 159 10.63 20.22 -7.66
N HIS A 160 11.86 20.28 -8.21
CA HIS A 160 12.04 20.63 -9.62
C HIS A 160 12.08 19.40 -10.53
N HIS A 161 12.38 18.22 -10.00
CA HIS A 161 12.53 17.02 -10.81
C HIS A 161 11.87 15.84 -10.15
N ILE A 162 11.01 15.17 -10.91
CA ILE A 162 10.36 13.92 -10.52
C ILE A 162 10.65 12.92 -11.63
N SER A 163 10.70 11.63 -11.30
CA SER A 163 10.86 10.56 -12.27
C SER A 163 9.60 9.71 -12.32
N PRO A 164 8.52 10.16 -13.01
CA PRO A 164 7.32 9.36 -13.14
C PRO A 164 7.59 8.06 -13.87
N VAL A 165 6.75 7.10 -13.54
CA VAL A 165 6.73 5.76 -14.10
C VAL A 165 5.74 5.71 -15.27
N TYR A 166 6.15 5.04 -16.34
CA TYR A 166 5.38 4.82 -17.55
C TYR A 166 5.47 3.33 -17.91
N HIS A 167 4.37 2.70 -18.29
CA HIS A 167 4.43 1.34 -18.85
C HIS A 167 5.30 1.35 -20.12
N ASP A 168 6.20 0.37 -20.26
CA ASP A 168 7.18 0.35 -21.35
C ASP A 168 6.65 -0.27 -22.65
N GLY A 169 5.40 -0.72 -22.66
CA GLY A 169 4.77 -1.39 -23.79
C GLY A 169 5.11 -2.88 -23.89
N SER A 170 5.86 -3.44 -22.94
CA SER A 170 6.11 -4.88 -22.90
C SER A 170 4.85 -5.66 -22.52
N PRO A 171 4.82 -6.98 -22.75
CA PRO A 171 3.71 -7.84 -22.32
C PRO A 171 3.57 -7.95 -20.78
N PHE A 172 4.59 -7.54 -20.03
CA PHE A 172 4.61 -7.65 -18.58
C PHE A 172 4.03 -6.38 -17.96
N LEU A 173 2.84 -6.50 -17.37
CA LEU A 173 2.10 -5.36 -16.79
C LEU A 173 2.90 -4.51 -15.81
N TRP A 174 3.88 -5.10 -15.12
CA TRP A 174 4.70 -4.40 -14.12
C TRP A 174 6.03 -3.86 -14.67
N SER A 175 6.29 -4.05 -15.98
CA SER A 175 7.48 -3.49 -16.60
C SER A 175 7.24 -2.04 -16.97
N VAL A 176 8.16 -1.21 -16.50
CA VAL A 176 8.00 0.23 -16.57
C VAL A 176 9.32 0.89 -16.92
N MET A 177 9.24 2.11 -17.43
CA MET A 177 10.37 3.00 -17.62
C MET A 177 10.16 4.28 -16.82
N ARG A 178 11.26 4.96 -16.52
CA ARG A 178 11.24 6.24 -15.81
C ARG A 178 11.74 7.33 -16.74
N ARG A 179 11.07 8.48 -16.71
CA ARG A 179 11.54 9.66 -17.42
C ARG A 179 11.61 10.83 -16.46
N ARG A 180 12.82 11.34 -16.23
CA ARG A 180 13.00 12.53 -15.40
C ARG A 180 12.26 13.71 -16.06
N GLN A 181 11.33 14.29 -15.33
CA GLN A 181 10.45 15.35 -15.77
C GLN A 181 10.55 16.53 -14.81
N LEU A 182 10.60 17.73 -15.38
CA LEU A 182 10.47 18.96 -14.61
C LEU A 182 9.00 19.17 -14.26
N VAL A 183 8.70 19.34 -12.98
CA VAL A 183 7.36 19.69 -12.53
C VAL A 183 7.26 21.22 -12.54
N PRO A 184 6.38 21.80 -13.37
CA PRO A 184 6.21 23.24 -13.40
C PRO A 184 5.78 23.76 -12.04
N ARG A 185 6.26 24.96 -11.66
CA ARG A 185 5.68 25.68 -10.54
C ARG A 185 4.24 26.04 -10.89
N THR A 186 3.31 25.63 -10.05
CA THR A 186 1.91 26.04 -10.14
C THR A 186 1.71 27.28 -9.28
N SER A 187 0.76 28.14 -9.63
CA SER A 187 0.28 29.22 -8.74
C SER A 187 -0.57 28.68 -7.57
N ALA A 188 -0.94 27.39 -7.60
CA ALA A 188 -1.62 26.70 -6.52
C ALA A 188 -0.64 26.28 -5.42
N SER A 189 -1.14 26.22 -4.18
CA SER A 189 -0.43 25.72 -2.98
C SER A 189 -0.09 24.22 -3.03
N VAL A 190 -0.50 23.53 -4.10
CA VAL A 190 -0.24 22.12 -4.37
C VAL A 190 0.25 21.99 -5.80
N THR A 191 1.47 21.47 -5.97
CA THR A 191 2.12 21.32 -7.28
C THR A 191 1.83 19.98 -7.94
N ALA A 192 1.73 18.91 -7.15
CA ALA A 192 1.40 17.57 -7.66
C ALA A 192 0.97 16.61 -6.54
N ILE A 193 0.29 15.54 -6.93
CA ILE A 193 0.09 14.33 -6.12
C ILE A 193 1.01 13.23 -6.67
N LEU A 194 1.84 12.68 -5.81
CA LEU A 194 2.62 11.49 -6.09
C LEU A 194 1.97 10.26 -5.48
N VAL A 195 1.96 9.16 -6.21
CA VAL A 195 1.50 7.86 -5.71
C VAL A 195 2.48 6.78 -6.10
N LEU A 196 2.75 5.84 -5.20
CA LEU A 196 3.62 4.72 -5.48
C LEU A 196 2.98 3.79 -6.53
N PHE A 197 3.71 3.45 -7.60
CA PHE A 197 3.20 2.57 -8.65
C PHE A 197 3.04 1.11 -8.16
N GLY A 198 2.34 0.27 -8.93
CA GLY A 198 2.29 -1.17 -8.69
C GLY A 198 1.46 -1.59 -7.46
N MET A 199 0.62 -0.69 -6.95
CA MET A 199 -0.33 -0.98 -5.88
C MET A 199 -1.71 -1.36 -6.47
N PRO A 200 -2.46 -2.30 -5.85
CA PRO A 200 -3.84 -2.61 -6.21
C PRO A 200 -4.73 -1.37 -6.25
N ARG A 201 -5.65 -1.31 -7.20
CA ARG A 201 -6.57 -0.19 -7.45
C ARG A 201 -7.23 0.35 -6.18
N LEU A 202 -7.71 -0.52 -5.28
CA LEU A 202 -8.34 -0.09 -4.03
C LEU A 202 -7.34 0.58 -3.07
N LEU A 203 -6.13 0.04 -2.96
CA LEU A 203 -5.08 0.65 -2.14
C LEU A 203 -4.65 1.99 -2.75
N THR A 204 -4.42 2.04 -4.06
CA THR A 204 -4.15 3.29 -4.80
C THR A 204 -5.25 4.32 -4.57
N GLY A 205 -6.52 3.92 -4.60
CA GLY A 205 -7.67 4.80 -4.37
C GLY A 205 -7.67 5.38 -2.95
N SER A 206 -7.36 4.55 -1.94
CA SER A 206 -7.24 5.02 -0.56
C SER A 206 -6.10 6.04 -0.37
N VAL A 207 -4.97 5.83 -1.04
CA VAL A 207 -3.83 6.76 -1.02
C VAL A 207 -4.18 8.05 -1.76
N LEU A 208 -4.81 7.97 -2.93
CA LEU A 208 -5.31 9.15 -3.64
C LEU A 208 -6.26 9.96 -2.78
N ALA A 209 -7.23 9.30 -2.13
CA ALA A 209 -8.18 9.98 -1.25
C ALA A 209 -7.46 10.67 -0.08
N HIS A 210 -6.45 10.02 0.51
CA HIS A 210 -5.63 10.61 1.57
C HIS A 210 -4.86 11.84 1.09
N GLU A 211 -4.12 11.74 -0.02
CA GLU A 211 -3.32 12.86 -0.52
C GLU A 211 -4.18 14.00 -1.06
N LEU A 212 -5.35 13.70 -1.63
CA LEU A 212 -6.31 14.71 -2.04
C LEU A 212 -6.95 15.44 -0.85
N MET A 213 -7.03 14.82 0.32
CA MET A 213 -7.45 15.53 1.54
C MET A 213 -6.43 16.60 1.90
N HIS A 214 -5.13 16.27 1.87
CA HIS A 214 -4.07 17.26 2.08
C HIS A 214 -4.14 18.37 1.05
N ALA A 215 -4.37 18.01 -0.21
CA ALA A 215 -4.47 18.98 -1.29
C ALA A 215 -5.67 19.92 -1.12
N TRP A 216 -6.83 19.37 -0.76
CA TRP A 216 -8.02 20.14 -0.47
C TRP A 216 -7.79 21.10 0.70
N LEU A 217 -7.22 20.62 1.83
CA LEU A 217 -6.90 21.48 2.99
C LEU A 217 -5.95 22.62 2.64
N LYS A 218 -4.91 22.35 1.85
CA LYS A 218 -3.94 23.35 1.39
C LYS A 218 -4.55 24.37 0.42
N MET A 219 -5.51 23.98 -0.42
CA MET A 219 -6.11 24.83 -1.45
C MET A 219 -7.38 25.56 -1.02
N ALA A 220 -8.23 24.93 -0.19
CA ALA A 220 -9.39 25.59 0.43
C ALA A 220 -8.95 26.68 1.41
N GLY A 221 -7.70 26.57 1.89
CA GLY A 221 -7.13 27.43 2.89
C GLY A 221 -7.72 27.14 4.27
N CYS A 222 -6.95 27.47 5.30
CA CYS A 222 -7.54 28.21 6.41
C CYS A 222 -8.10 29.54 5.87
N ALA A 223 -9.11 29.49 4.99
CA ALA A 223 -10.07 30.55 4.86
C ALA A 223 -10.82 30.54 6.18
N VAL A 224 -10.36 31.36 7.13
CA VAL A 224 -11.28 32.02 8.05
C VAL A 224 -12.23 32.78 7.12
N ALA A 225 -13.27 32.09 6.66
CA ALA A 225 -14.44 32.77 6.14
C ALA A 225 -14.84 33.70 7.28
N ALA A 226 -14.67 34.99 7.04
CA ALA A 226 -15.39 35.99 7.78
C ALA A 226 -16.86 35.56 7.66
N PHE A 227 -17.39 34.98 8.74
CA PHE A 227 -18.83 34.89 8.91
C PHE A 227 -19.33 36.33 8.75
N PRO A 228 -20.29 36.61 7.86
CA PRO A 228 -20.99 37.87 7.92
C PRO A 228 -21.68 37.91 9.28
N SER A 229 -21.23 38.81 10.15
CA SER A 229 -21.91 39.11 11.41
C SER A 229 -23.34 39.57 11.10
N PRO A 230 -24.34 39.15 11.91
CA PRO A 230 -25.73 39.56 11.72
C PRO A 230 -25.92 41.08 11.86
#